data_AF-A0A922Z801-F1
#
_entry.id   AF-A0A922Z801-F1
#
_cell.length_a   1.000
_cell.length_b   1.000
_cell.length_c   1.000
_cell.angle_alpha   90.00
_cell.angle_beta   90.00
_cell.angle_gamma   90.00
#
_symmetry.space_group_name_H-M   'P 1'
#
loop_
_entity.id
_entity.type
_entity.pdbx_description
1 polymer ?
#
loop_
_entity_poly.entity_id
_entity_poly.type
_entity_poly.pdbx_seq_one_letter_code
_entity_poly.pdbx_strand_id
1 'polypeptide(L)'
;MRTNLLPLFAFVLVGCSGVEPDFLYTNAQATQVNNQIAELTSKPIQKYLAGVELSPADRASLEKALPLIDQIIEFDPITINSYSLKGKIHRALGQVNLAKEAFYDGIARSAPLNNPDDTLIRSDLYLELAQINYEEQNFSAAQIAIETSLKIDDESPAAHVLRARLYVRENKKQLANDHVLKALLLNAEYEPARVLFTELNVPRAASP
;
A
#
# COMPACT_ATOMS: atom_id res chain seq x y z
N MET A 1 39.68 -63.11 4.78
CA MET A 1 40.18 -61.74 4.53
C MET A 1 39.54 -61.23 3.25
N ARG A 2 38.54 -60.35 3.35
CA ARG A 2 37.87 -59.69 2.23
C ARG A 2 38.34 -58.23 2.23
N THR A 3 39.06 -57.82 1.19
CA THR A 3 39.49 -56.43 0.98
C THR A 3 38.33 -55.64 0.35
N ASN A 4 37.99 -54.52 0.96
CA ASN A 4 36.92 -53.61 0.57
C ASN A 4 37.20 -52.95 -0.79
N LEU A 5 36.24 -53.06 -1.72
CA LEU A 5 36.10 -52.19 -2.88
C LEU A 5 35.42 -50.89 -2.41
N LEU A 6 36.05 -49.72 -2.62
CA LEU A 6 35.37 -48.42 -2.54
C LEU A 6 34.44 -48.26 -3.77
N PRO A 7 33.22 -47.72 -3.64
CA PRO A 7 32.48 -47.26 -4.81
C PRO A 7 32.92 -45.83 -5.17
N LEU A 8 33.38 -45.66 -6.41
CA LEU A 8 33.46 -44.35 -7.06
C LEU A 8 32.04 -43.80 -7.21
N PHE A 9 31.74 -42.69 -6.54
CA PHE A 9 30.57 -41.87 -6.87
C PHE A 9 30.84 -41.16 -8.20
N ALA A 10 30.23 -41.65 -9.27
CA ALA A 10 30.14 -40.93 -10.54
C ALA A 10 29.11 -39.80 -10.38
N PHE A 11 29.59 -38.58 -10.24
CA PHE A 11 28.77 -37.38 -10.39
C PHE A 11 28.33 -37.29 -11.85
N VAL A 12 27.05 -37.57 -12.11
CA VAL A 12 26.41 -37.24 -13.37
C VAL A 12 26.15 -35.73 -13.36
N LEU A 13 27.02 -34.98 -14.05
CA LEU A 13 26.77 -33.57 -14.38
C LEU A 13 25.64 -33.52 -15.42
N VAL A 14 24.41 -33.36 -14.95
CA VAL A 14 23.31 -32.89 -15.79
C VAL A 14 23.42 -31.37 -15.85
N GLY A 15 23.83 -30.87 -17.01
CA GLY A 15 23.71 -29.47 -17.35
C GLY A 15 22.25 -29.07 -17.44
N CYS A 16 21.81 -28.26 -16.49
CA CYS A 16 20.70 -27.34 -16.67
C CYS A 16 21.29 -25.94 -16.45
N SER A 17 20.99 -25.01 -17.35
CA SER A 17 21.29 -23.59 -17.22
C SER A 17 20.76 -23.07 -15.88
N GLY A 18 21.62 -23.06 -14.86
CA GLY A 18 21.35 -22.48 -13.56
C GLY A 18 21.33 -20.97 -13.71
N VAL A 19 20.15 -20.42 -14.01
CA VAL A 19 19.84 -19.10 -13.49
C VAL A 19 19.63 -19.36 -12.00
N GLU A 20 20.67 -19.17 -11.20
CA GLU A 20 20.48 -19.05 -9.76
C GLU A 20 19.39 -18.00 -9.55
N PRO A 21 18.37 -18.25 -8.73
CA PRO A 21 17.41 -17.19 -8.44
C PRO A 21 18.20 -16.03 -7.85
N ASP A 22 17.97 -14.82 -8.35
CA ASP A 22 18.62 -13.58 -7.87
C ASP A 22 18.13 -13.28 -6.45
N PHE A 23 18.55 -14.09 -5.48
CA PHE A 23 18.28 -13.88 -4.07
C PHE A 23 19.24 -12.80 -3.56
N LEU A 24 18.71 -11.94 -2.69
CA LEU A 24 19.54 -10.97 -1.99
C LEU A 24 20.17 -11.67 -0.79
N TYR A 25 21.49 -11.56 -0.66
CA TYR A 25 22.23 -12.16 0.44
C TYR A 25 22.85 -11.11 1.36
N THR A 26 22.81 -9.83 0.96
CA THR A 26 23.48 -8.73 1.66
C THR A 26 22.66 -7.44 1.65
N ASN A 27 22.84 -6.62 2.68
CA ASN A 27 22.24 -5.28 2.74
C ASN A 27 22.68 -4.36 1.58
N ALA A 28 23.90 -4.56 1.04
CA ALA A 28 24.39 -3.79 -0.09
C ALA A 28 23.60 -4.09 -1.38
N GLN A 29 23.32 -5.37 -1.64
CA GLN A 29 22.46 -5.79 -2.75
C GLN A 29 21.02 -5.27 -2.56
N ALA A 30 20.47 -5.41 -1.36
CA ALA A 30 19.13 -4.87 -1.06
C ALA A 30 19.06 -3.34 -1.26
N THR A 31 20.11 -2.60 -0.90
CA THR A 31 20.19 -1.15 -1.14
C THR A 31 20.19 -0.84 -2.64
N GLN A 32 20.96 -1.57 -3.44
CA GLN A 32 20.97 -1.39 -4.89
C GLN A 32 19.60 -1.67 -5.51
N VAL A 33 18.93 -2.75 -5.10
CA VAL A 33 17.59 -3.08 -5.59
C VAL A 33 16.57 -2.02 -5.15
N ASN A 34 16.64 -1.51 -3.92
CA ASN A 34 15.80 -0.41 -3.46
C ASN A 34 15.98 0.87 -4.31
N ASN A 35 17.20 1.18 -4.74
CA ASN A 35 17.45 2.32 -5.63
C ASN A 35 16.79 2.11 -7.00
N GLN A 36 16.88 0.89 -7.56
CA GLN A 36 16.21 0.56 -8.82
C GLN A 36 14.68 0.63 -8.70
N ILE A 37 14.13 0.13 -7.59
CA ILE A 37 12.70 0.26 -7.30
C ILE A 37 12.30 1.74 -7.26
N ALA A 38 13.07 2.59 -6.57
CA ALA A 38 12.78 4.02 -6.51
C ALA A 38 12.79 4.66 -7.91
N GLU A 39 13.81 4.40 -8.73
CA GLU A 39 13.90 4.92 -10.11
C GLU A 39 12.70 4.53 -10.97
N LEU A 40 12.22 3.30 -10.83
CA LEU A 40 11.08 2.78 -11.59
C LEU A 40 9.73 3.30 -11.08
N THR A 41 9.62 3.66 -9.79
CA THR A 41 8.32 3.87 -9.14
C THR A 41 8.03 5.30 -8.74
N SER A 42 9.03 6.13 -8.41
CA SER A 42 8.79 7.45 -7.79
C SER A 42 7.86 8.34 -8.63
N LYS A 43 8.16 8.51 -9.92
CA LYS A 43 7.36 9.36 -10.80
C LYS A 43 6.01 8.73 -11.19
N PRO A 44 5.94 7.44 -11.58
CA PRO A 44 4.65 6.79 -11.85
C PRO A 44 3.70 6.82 -10.65
N ILE A 45 4.16 6.47 -9.44
CA ILE A 45 3.32 6.49 -8.25
C ILE A 45 2.88 7.91 -7.91
N GLN A 46 3.76 8.90 -8.01
CA GLN A 46 3.37 10.31 -7.80
C GLN A 46 2.23 10.74 -8.75
N LYS A 47 2.32 10.40 -10.03
CA LYS A 47 1.23 10.68 -11.00
C LYS A 47 -0.06 10.00 -10.61
N TYR A 48 0.00 8.70 -10.30
CA TYR A 48 -1.17 7.93 -9.89
C TYR A 48 -1.85 8.54 -8.66
N LEU A 49 -1.09 8.87 -7.62
CA LEU A 49 -1.63 9.48 -6.39
C LEU A 49 -2.20 10.88 -6.63
N ALA A 50 -1.68 11.61 -7.62
CA ALA A 50 -2.24 12.89 -8.07
C ALA A 50 -3.47 12.75 -8.98
N GLY A 51 -3.95 11.52 -9.25
CA GLY A 51 -5.06 11.26 -10.16
C GLY A 51 -4.72 11.48 -11.64
N VAL A 52 -3.44 11.55 -11.98
CA VAL A 52 -2.95 11.73 -13.35
C VAL A 52 -2.89 10.37 -14.04
N GLU A 53 -3.41 10.29 -15.27
CA GLU A 53 -3.38 9.06 -16.06
C GLU A 53 -1.95 8.56 -16.31
N LEU A 54 -1.73 7.27 -16.10
CA LEU A 54 -0.43 6.62 -16.34
C LEU A 54 -0.23 6.29 -17.82
N SER A 55 0.89 6.74 -18.37
CA SER A 55 1.31 6.38 -19.73
C SER A 55 1.69 4.89 -19.82
N PRO A 56 1.75 4.30 -21.03
CA PRO A 56 2.25 2.94 -21.21
C PRO A 56 3.67 2.73 -20.64
N ALA A 57 4.53 3.74 -20.72
CA ALA A 57 5.88 3.70 -20.16
C ALA A 57 5.85 3.69 -18.62
N ASP A 58 4.98 4.50 -18.00
CA ASP A 58 4.81 4.48 -16.53
C ASP A 58 4.36 3.09 -16.06
N ARG A 59 3.37 2.48 -16.75
CA ARG A 59 2.87 1.13 -16.43
C ARG A 59 3.95 0.07 -16.60
N ALA A 60 4.71 0.10 -17.69
CA ALA A 60 5.80 -0.83 -17.92
C ALA A 60 6.92 -0.70 -16.87
N SER A 61 7.22 0.52 -16.40
CA SER A 61 8.18 0.73 -15.30
C SER A 61 7.66 0.14 -13.99
N LEU A 62 6.37 0.33 -13.68
CA LEU A 62 5.75 -0.26 -12.50
C LEU A 62 5.76 -1.79 -12.53
N GLU A 63 5.47 -2.40 -13.69
CA GLU A 63 5.53 -3.86 -13.87
C GLU A 63 6.95 -4.40 -13.65
N LYS A 64 7.98 -3.69 -14.11
CA LYS A 64 9.38 -4.06 -13.86
C LYS A 64 9.80 -3.96 -12.39
N ALA A 65 9.15 -3.11 -11.61
CA ALA A 65 9.47 -2.95 -10.19
C ALA A 65 8.92 -4.09 -9.32
N LEU A 66 7.82 -4.75 -9.72
CA LEU A 66 7.20 -5.83 -8.95
C LEU A 66 8.14 -6.98 -8.58
N PRO A 67 8.89 -7.61 -9.50
CA PRO A 67 9.82 -8.69 -9.15
C PRO A 67 10.97 -8.20 -8.24
N LEU A 68 11.39 -6.94 -8.36
CA LEU A 68 12.40 -6.35 -7.48
C LEU A 68 11.87 -6.17 -6.05
N ILE A 69 10.61 -5.75 -5.92
CA ILE A 69 9.94 -5.66 -4.63
C ILE A 69 9.78 -7.06 -4.01
N ASP A 70 9.47 -8.08 -4.82
CA ASP A 70 9.41 -9.46 -4.36
C ASP A 70 10.76 -9.96 -3.81
N GLN A 71 11.88 -9.60 -4.44
CA GLN A 71 13.22 -9.88 -3.91
C GLN A 71 13.46 -9.22 -2.54
N ILE A 72 13.01 -7.97 -2.36
CA ILE A 72 13.13 -7.27 -1.06
C ILE A 72 12.25 -7.94 0.00
N ILE A 73 11.03 -8.34 -0.36
CA ILE A 73 10.12 -9.05 0.55
C ILE A 73 10.71 -10.41 0.96
N GLU A 74 11.35 -11.13 0.05
CA GLU A 74 12.00 -12.40 0.38
C GLU A 74 13.21 -12.21 1.30
N PHE A 75 13.99 -11.15 1.07
CA PHE A 75 15.12 -10.78 1.92
C PHE A 75 14.69 -10.33 3.32
N ASP A 76 13.65 -9.52 3.40
CA ASP A 76 13.09 -8.99 4.64
C ASP A 76 11.55 -9.00 4.63
N PRO A 77 10.93 -10.11 5.08
CA PRO A 77 9.49 -10.33 4.97
C PRO A 77 8.65 -9.55 6.00
N ILE A 78 9.28 -8.84 6.94
CA ILE A 78 8.55 -8.08 7.97
C ILE A 78 8.44 -6.58 7.64
N THR A 79 9.13 -6.11 6.59
CA THR A 79 9.11 -4.70 6.19
C THR A 79 7.78 -4.33 5.52
N ILE A 80 6.97 -3.55 6.25
CA ILE A 80 5.62 -3.14 5.82
C ILE A 80 5.64 -2.26 4.56
N ASN A 81 6.72 -1.48 4.35
CA ASN A 81 6.87 -0.58 3.20
C ASN A 81 6.83 -1.31 1.85
N SER A 82 7.48 -2.47 1.76
CA SER A 82 7.53 -3.24 0.52
C SER A 82 6.14 -3.71 0.10
N TYR A 83 5.34 -4.17 1.05
CA TYR A 83 3.95 -4.55 0.84
C TYR A 83 3.06 -3.35 0.48
N SER A 84 3.25 -2.20 1.14
CA SER A 84 2.54 -0.96 0.83
C SER A 84 2.80 -0.52 -0.62
N LEU A 85 4.08 -0.47 -1.02
CA LEU A 85 4.44 -0.10 -2.38
C LEU A 85 3.90 -1.11 -3.41
N LYS A 86 4.04 -2.41 -3.15
CA LYS A 86 3.49 -3.46 -4.01
C LYS A 86 1.99 -3.29 -4.23
N GLY A 87 1.23 -3.06 -3.15
CA GLY A 87 -0.21 -2.85 -3.23
C GLY A 87 -0.58 -1.59 -4.01
N LYS A 88 0.13 -0.48 -3.79
CA LYS A 88 -0.07 0.78 -4.56
C LYS A 88 0.24 0.60 -6.05
N ILE A 89 1.26 -0.19 -6.40
CA ILE A 89 1.57 -0.53 -7.79
C ILE A 89 0.44 -1.34 -8.41
N HIS A 90 -0.01 -2.41 -7.75
CA HIS A 90 -1.12 -3.22 -8.25
C HIS A 90 -2.39 -2.39 -8.45
N ARG A 91 -2.71 -1.47 -7.52
CA ARG A 91 -3.81 -0.51 -7.70
C ARG A 91 -3.65 0.35 -8.94
N ALA A 92 -2.48 0.96 -9.11
CA ALA A 92 -2.18 1.83 -10.25
C ALA A 92 -2.29 1.09 -11.59
N LEU A 93 -2.01 -0.21 -11.59
CA LEU A 93 -2.17 -1.11 -12.73
C LEU A 93 -3.60 -1.65 -12.89
N GLY A 94 -4.56 -1.28 -12.02
CA GLY A 94 -5.93 -1.77 -12.05
C GLY A 94 -6.12 -3.19 -11.51
N GLN A 95 -5.09 -3.76 -10.90
CA GLN A 95 -5.06 -5.13 -10.37
C GLN A 95 -5.56 -5.14 -8.92
N VAL A 96 -6.81 -4.76 -8.73
CA VAL A 96 -7.42 -4.47 -7.41
C VAL A 96 -7.31 -5.62 -6.41
N ASN A 97 -7.46 -6.87 -6.85
CA ASN A 97 -7.36 -8.03 -5.95
C ASN A 97 -5.93 -8.27 -5.46
N LEU A 98 -4.93 -8.14 -6.33
CA LEU A 98 -3.52 -8.24 -5.95
C LEU A 98 -3.11 -7.09 -5.03
N ALA A 99 -3.71 -5.92 -5.22
CA ALA A 99 -3.49 -4.79 -4.31
C ALA A 99 -3.98 -5.10 -2.89
N LYS A 100 -5.22 -5.61 -2.75
CA LYS A 100 -5.76 -6.04 -1.45
C LYS A 100 -4.87 -7.09 -0.79
N GLU A 101 -4.46 -8.11 -1.54
CA GLU A 101 -3.58 -9.17 -1.04
C GLU A 101 -2.29 -8.59 -0.47
N ALA A 102 -1.59 -7.73 -1.22
CA ALA A 102 -0.38 -7.08 -0.76
C ALA A 102 -0.60 -6.24 0.51
N PHE A 103 -1.70 -5.48 0.60
CA PHE A 103 -2.01 -4.69 1.79
C PHE A 103 -2.30 -5.59 3.02
N TYR A 104 -3.08 -6.66 2.85
CA TYR A 104 -3.33 -7.62 3.93
C TYR A 104 -2.06 -8.33 4.36
N ASP A 105 -1.21 -8.73 3.41
CA ASP A 105 0.08 -9.34 3.68
C ASP A 105 0.98 -8.43 4.50
N GLY A 106 1.05 -7.14 4.15
CA GLY A 106 1.79 -6.14 4.90
C GLY A 106 1.28 -5.99 6.33
N ILE A 107 -0.03 -5.94 6.54
CA ILE A 107 -0.65 -5.87 7.87
C ILE A 107 -0.35 -7.14 8.70
N ALA A 108 -0.43 -8.31 8.08
CA ALA A 108 -0.31 -9.60 8.76
C ALA A 108 1.14 -9.96 9.12
N ARG A 109 2.10 -9.60 8.26
CA ARG A 109 3.52 -9.99 8.42
C ARG A 109 4.35 -8.94 9.14
N SER A 110 3.96 -7.66 9.10
CA SER A 110 4.64 -6.66 9.91
C SER A 110 4.30 -6.88 11.38
N ALA A 111 5.34 -7.02 12.21
CA ALA A 111 5.19 -7.14 13.66
C ALA A 111 4.38 -5.95 14.22
N PRO A 112 3.62 -6.09 15.32
CA PRO A 112 3.05 -4.92 16.00
C PRO A 112 4.19 -4.01 16.47
N LEU A 113 4.15 -2.76 16.04
CA LEU A 113 5.33 -1.94 15.83
C LEU A 113 5.70 -1.14 17.09
N ASN A 114 6.97 -1.19 17.47
CA ASN A 114 7.60 -0.21 18.37
C ASN A 114 8.20 0.98 17.59
N ASN A 115 7.94 1.06 16.27
CA ASN A 115 8.41 2.13 15.38
C ASN A 115 7.22 3.01 14.94
N PRO A 116 7.26 4.33 15.20
CA PRO A 116 6.23 5.27 14.75
C PRO A 116 5.98 5.28 13.23
N ASP A 117 7.02 5.17 12.41
CA ASP A 117 6.89 5.29 10.95
C ASP A 117 6.06 4.14 10.37
N ASP A 118 6.38 2.91 10.78
CA ASP A 118 5.64 1.73 10.36
C ASP A 118 4.18 1.79 10.84
N THR A 119 3.92 2.47 11.97
CA THR A 119 2.59 2.60 12.54
C THR A 119 1.72 3.47 11.64
N LEU A 120 2.28 4.57 11.14
CA LEU A 120 1.62 5.42 10.15
C LEU A 120 1.41 4.68 8.82
N ILE A 121 2.38 3.90 8.36
CA ILE A 121 2.22 3.08 7.15
C ILE A 121 1.09 2.05 7.33
N ARG A 122 0.96 1.46 8.51
CA ARG A 122 -0.16 0.55 8.81
C ARG A 122 -1.50 1.27 8.74
N SER A 123 -1.60 2.51 9.23
CA SER A 123 -2.81 3.32 9.05
C SER A 123 -3.13 3.53 7.57
N ASP A 124 -2.12 3.87 6.77
CA ASP A 124 -2.25 4.07 5.32
C ASP A 124 -2.72 2.79 4.61
N LEU A 125 -2.24 1.60 5.01
CA LEU A 125 -2.74 0.33 4.47
C LEU A 125 -4.23 0.12 4.74
N TYR A 126 -4.70 0.46 5.95
CA TYR A 126 -6.13 0.38 6.26
C TYR A 126 -6.93 1.42 5.49
N LEU A 127 -6.41 2.63 5.30
CA LEU A 127 -7.05 3.67 4.49
C LEU A 127 -7.17 3.24 3.02
N GLU A 128 -6.12 2.64 2.46
CA GLU A 128 -6.17 2.04 1.14
C GLU A 128 -7.28 0.99 1.10
N LEU A 129 -7.23 -0.04 1.95
CA LEU A 129 -8.29 -1.07 2.01
C LEU A 129 -9.69 -0.48 2.14
N ALA A 130 -9.87 0.57 2.94
CA ALA A 130 -11.13 1.28 3.05
C ALA A 130 -11.59 1.89 1.72
N GLN A 131 -10.70 2.56 1.00
CA GLN A 131 -10.99 3.17 -0.30
C GLN A 131 -11.41 2.11 -1.32
N ILE A 132 -10.72 0.95 -1.39
CA ILE A 132 -11.14 -0.17 -2.27
C ILE A 132 -12.53 -0.65 -1.88
N ASN A 133 -12.76 -0.90 -0.59
CA ASN A 133 -14.04 -1.43 -0.15
C ASN A 133 -15.18 -0.43 -0.38
N TYR A 134 -14.91 0.88 -0.29
CA TYR A 134 -15.87 1.92 -0.63
C TYR A 134 -16.23 1.89 -2.13
N GLU A 135 -15.23 1.78 -3.01
CA GLU A 135 -15.39 1.68 -4.46
C GLU A 135 -16.15 0.39 -4.87
N GLU A 136 -15.85 -0.73 -4.21
CA GLU A 136 -16.52 -2.02 -4.38
C GLU A 136 -17.92 -2.06 -3.71
N GLN A 137 -18.35 -0.96 -3.11
CA GLN A 137 -19.62 -0.84 -2.38
C GLN A 137 -19.76 -1.74 -1.15
N ASN A 138 -18.65 -2.27 -0.64
CA ASN A 138 -18.57 -3.00 0.62
C ASN A 138 -18.42 -2.02 1.80
N PHE A 139 -19.48 -1.25 2.06
CA PHE A 139 -19.42 -0.14 3.04
C PHE A 139 -19.16 -0.59 4.47
N SER A 140 -19.56 -1.81 4.84
CA SER A 140 -19.27 -2.37 6.16
C SER A 140 -17.76 -2.57 6.36
N ALA A 141 -17.10 -3.22 5.40
CA ALA A 141 -15.64 -3.38 5.43
C ALA A 141 -14.90 -2.04 5.32
N ALA A 142 -15.41 -1.12 4.48
CA ALA A 142 -14.86 0.23 4.39
C ALA A 142 -14.93 0.95 5.73
N GLN A 143 -16.06 0.87 6.43
CA GLN A 143 -16.25 1.50 7.74
C GLN A 143 -15.24 0.97 8.78
N ILE A 144 -15.08 -0.35 8.88
CA ILE A 144 -14.14 -0.99 9.81
C ILE A 144 -12.70 -0.55 9.50
N ALA A 145 -12.32 -0.53 8.22
CA ALA A 145 -10.98 -0.14 7.81
C ALA A 145 -10.71 1.35 8.10
N ILE A 146 -11.67 2.26 7.87
CA ILE A 146 -11.55 3.68 8.23
C ILE A 146 -11.39 3.87 9.73
N GLU A 147 -12.21 3.17 10.53
CA GLU A 147 -12.13 3.25 11.99
C GLU A 147 -10.79 2.75 12.51
N THR A 148 -10.26 1.69 11.89
CA THR A 148 -8.94 1.16 12.23
C THR A 148 -7.83 2.14 11.85
N SER A 149 -7.89 2.74 10.67
CA SER A 149 -6.95 3.78 10.25
C SER A 149 -6.99 4.99 11.19
N LEU A 150 -8.17 5.56 11.47
CA LEU A 150 -8.32 6.72 12.35
C LEU A 150 -7.98 6.44 13.82
N LYS A 151 -8.02 5.17 14.26
CA LYS A 151 -7.54 4.79 15.59
C LYS A 151 -6.00 4.83 15.69
N ILE A 152 -5.32 4.58 14.57
CA ILE A 152 -3.85 4.58 14.49
C ILE A 152 -3.34 5.99 14.20
N ASP A 153 -3.99 6.70 13.28
CA ASP A 153 -3.67 8.06 12.85
C ASP A 153 -4.97 8.86 12.69
N ASP A 154 -5.31 9.64 13.73
CA ASP A 154 -6.46 10.53 13.74
C ASP A 154 -6.19 11.89 13.07
N GLU A 155 -4.99 12.05 12.49
CA GLU A 155 -4.56 13.25 11.78
C GLU A 155 -4.55 13.06 10.26
N SER A 156 -5.02 11.91 9.75
CA SER A 156 -5.16 11.65 8.31
C SER A 156 -6.34 12.43 7.68
N PRO A 157 -6.08 13.44 6.82
CA PRO A 157 -7.16 14.17 6.14
C PRO A 157 -7.95 13.25 5.19
N ALA A 158 -7.26 12.30 4.57
CA ALA A 158 -7.86 11.34 3.65
C ALA A 158 -8.83 10.39 4.35
N ALA A 159 -8.47 9.87 5.53
CA ALA A 159 -9.36 9.01 6.31
C ALA A 159 -10.61 9.77 6.78
N HIS A 160 -10.47 11.03 7.17
CA HIS A 160 -11.61 11.89 7.50
C HIS A 160 -12.53 12.17 6.31
N VAL A 161 -11.98 12.46 5.13
CA VAL A 161 -12.80 12.61 3.91
C VAL A 161 -13.54 11.32 3.57
N LEU A 162 -12.89 10.16 3.66
CA LEU A 162 -13.55 8.89 3.37
C LEU A 162 -14.65 8.56 4.40
N ARG A 163 -14.45 8.88 5.67
CA ARG A 163 -15.48 8.80 6.72
C ARG A 163 -16.66 9.72 6.39
N ALA A 164 -16.39 10.96 5.97
CA ALA A 164 -17.44 11.89 5.57
C ALA A 164 -18.25 11.37 4.38
N ARG A 165 -17.60 10.78 3.37
CA ARG A 165 -18.27 10.16 2.22
C ARG A 165 -19.20 9.01 2.62
N LEU A 166 -18.83 8.21 3.63
CA LEU A 166 -19.75 7.21 4.20
C LEU A 166 -20.95 7.87 4.88
N TYR A 167 -20.74 8.91 5.68
CA TYR A 167 -21.83 9.63 6.33
C TYR A 167 -22.78 10.32 5.35
N VAL A 168 -22.28 10.84 4.23
CA VAL A 168 -23.13 11.36 3.14
C VAL A 168 -24.07 10.27 2.62
N ARG A 169 -23.55 9.07 2.36
CA ARG A 169 -24.37 7.94 1.91
C ARG A 169 -25.42 7.52 2.93
N GLU A 170 -25.11 7.63 4.21
CA GLU A 170 -26.04 7.35 5.31
C GLU A 170 -27.02 8.50 5.58
N ASN A 171 -27.00 9.56 4.77
CA ASN A 171 -27.78 10.78 4.95
C ASN A 171 -27.50 11.51 6.28
N LYS A 172 -26.31 11.31 6.87
CA LYS A 172 -25.85 11.95 8.11
C LYS A 172 -24.99 13.18 7.80
N LYS A 173 -25.59 14.17 7.13
CA LYS A 173 -24.87 15.34 6.59
C LYS A 173 -24.07 16.14 7.63
N GLN A 174 -24.56 16.27 8.86
CA GLN A 174 -23.83 17.00 9.90
C GLN A 174 -22.53 16.30 10.28
N LEU A 175 -22.58 14.99 10.53
CA LEU A 175 -21.38 14.20 10.84
C LEU A 175 -20.39 14.18 9.68
N ALA A 176 -20.90 14.15 8.43
CA ALA A 176 -20.05 14.32 7.26
C ALA A 176 -19.32 15.67 7.26
N ASN A 177 -20.04 16.77 7.55
CA ASN A 177 -19.47 18.10 7.61
C ASN A 177 -18.40 18.22 8.71
N ASP A 178 -18.62 17.63 9.89
CA ASP A 178 -17.65 17.67 10.98
C ASP A 178 -16.32 17.01 10.58
N HIS A 179 -16.37 15.87 9.89
CA HIS A 179 -15.17 15.20 9.37
C HIS A 179 -14.50 15.96 8.22
N VAL A 180 -15.28 16.58 7.34
CA VAL A 180 -14.72 17.45 6.29
C VAL A 180 -13.98 18.64 6.89
N LEU A 181 -14.56 19.28 7.91
CA LEU A 181 -13.93 20.39 8.60
C LEU A 181 -12.65 19.95 9.32
N LYS A 182 -12.63 18.77 9.95
CA LYS A 182 -11.41 18.20 10.54
C LYS A 182 -10.34 17.96 9.46
N ALA A 183 -10.70 17.42 8.30
CA ALA A 183 -9.75 17.24 7.19
C ALA A 183 -9.17 18.58 6.70
N LEU A 184 -10.00 19.63 6.58
CA LEU A 184 -9.56 20.97 6.20
C LEU A 184 -8.74 21.68 7.29
N LEU A 185 -8.98 21.36 8.56
CA LEU A 185 -8.16 21.87 9.67
C LEU A 185 -6.75 21.27 9.61
N LEU A 186 -6.65 19.97 9.31
CA LEU A 186 -5.38 19.26 9.17
C LEU A 186 -4.63 19.69 7.91
N ASN A 187 -5.34 19.87 6.80
CA ASN A 187 -4.80 20.39 5.56
C ASN A 187 -5.84 21.22 4.81
N ALA A 188 -5.70 22.54 4.89
CA ALA A 188 -6.63 23.50 4.29
C ALA A 188 -6.71 23.41 2.76
N GLU A 189 -5.65 22.89 2.11
CA GLU A 189 -5.56 22.74 0.66
C GLU A 189 -5.91 21.32 0.20
N TYR A 190 -6.38 20.44 1.10
CA TYR A 190 -6.75 19.08 0.73
C TYR A 190 -7.99 19.07 -0.18
N GLU A 191 -7.76 19.00 -1.49
CA GLU A 191 -8.79 19.13 -2.52
C GLU A 191 -10.00 18.20 -2.33
N PRO A 192 -9.82 16.89 -1.98
CA PRO A 192 -10.97 16.03 -1.74
C PRO A 192 -11.91 16.53 -0.62
N ALA A 193 -11.37 17.20 0.41
CA ALA A 193 -12.19 17.80 1.46
C ALA A 193 -12.87 19.08 0.99
N ARG A 194 -12.17 19.94 0.21
CA ARG A 194 -12.74 21.19 -0.32
C ARG A 194 -13.91 20.92 -1.25
N VAL A 195 -13.76 19.95 -2.16
CA VAL A 195 -14.83 19.51 -3.07
C VAL A 195 -16.04 19.02 -2.26
N LEU A 196 -15.83 18.10 -1.32
CA LEU A 196 -16.92 17.55 -0.51
C LEU A 196 -17.59 18.60 0.38
N PHE A 197 -16.83 19.57 0.89
CA PHE A 197 -17.37 20.70 1.67
C PHE A 197 -18.39 21.51 0.85
N THR A 198 -18.03 21.84 -0.39
CA THR A 198 -18.92 22.56 -1.31
C THR A 198 -20.18 21.74 -1.64
N GLU A 199 -20.04 20.44 -1.86
CA GLU A 199 -21.16 19.55 -2.16
C GLU A 199 -22.15 19.38 -1.00
N LEU A 200 -21.64 19.34 0.23
CA LEU A 200 -22.46 19.16 1.43
C LEU A 200 -23.45 20.30 1.66
N ASN A 201 -23.05 21.54 1.32
CA ASN A 201 -23.84 22.77 1.46
C ASN A 201 -24.57 22.86 2.82
N VAL A 202 -23.88 22.48 3.90
CA VAL A 202 -24.42 22.54 5.26
C VAL A 202 -24.27 23.99 5.75
N PRO A 203 -25.36 24.69 6.13
CA PRO A 203 -25.25 26.04 6.67
C PRO A 203 -24.34 26.03 7.89
N ARG A 204 -23.45 27.01 8.01
CA ARG A 204 -22.74 27.21 9.28
C ARG A 204 -23.79 27.40 10.37
N ALA A 205 -23.84 26.48 11.32
CA ALA A 205 -24.61 26.70 12.52
C ALA A 205 -24.13 28.02 13.13
N ALA A 206 -25.05 28.94 13.38
CA ALA A 206 -24.72 30.17 14.10
C ALA A 206 -24.06 29.76 15.41
N SER A 207 -22.81 30.17 15.61
CA SER A 207 -22.14 29.99 16.89
C SER A 207 -23.00 30.67 17.97
N PRO A 208 -23.32 29.98 19.08
CA PRO A 208 -24.04 30.61 20.19
C PRO A 208 -23.25 31.78 20.78
#